data_AF-A0A959XLB2-F1
#
_entry.id   AF-A0A959XLB2-F1
#
_cell.length_a   1.000
_cell.length_b   1.000
_cell.length_c   1.000
_cell.angle_alpha   90.00
_cell.angle_beta   90.00
_cell.angle_gamma   90.00
#
_symmetry.space_group_name_H-M   'P 1'
#
loop_
_entity.id
_entity.type
_entity.pdbx_description
1 polymer ?
#
loop_
_entity_poly.entity_id
_entity_poly.type
_entity_poly.pdbx_seq_one_letter_code
_entity_poly.pdbx_strand_id
1 'polypeptide(L)'
;ISLLIMVGIIARLPFSFVAEFFSKVEQAGGGLVIFLIEMVFLLLVIVLSILLVQGTRRIPVQVARAAISGRQALPQGGTRQYIPLKVNAAGVMPIIFAQAIMFVPITLGGFAGEGASWFVTAFSDFTGFWYNITFFLLIIIFTYFYTAITINPNQMAEDMKRNGGFIPGVKPGRKTAEYIDTIM
;
A
#
# COMPACT_ATOMS: atom_id res chain seq x y z
N ILE A 1 -5.61 14.84 5.36
CA ILE A 1 -5.09 13.99 6.47
C ILE A 1 -3.76 13.33 6.10
N SER A 2 -3.67 12.52 5.04
CA SER A 2 -2.40 11.90 4.60
C SER A 2 -1.25 12.90 4.40
N LEU A 3 -1.51 14.06 3.79
CA LEU A 3 -0.51 15.14 3.63
C LEU A 3 0.03 15.69 4.97
N LEU A 4 -0.82 15.81 5.99
CA LEU A 4 -0.42 16.31 7.31
C LEU A 4 0.52 15.32 8.01
N ILE A 5 0.18 14.02 7.93
CA ILE A 5 1.02 12.94 8.46
C ILE A 5 2.36 12.90 7.71
N MET A 6 2.32 13.01 6.38
CA MET A 6 3.53 13.04 5.55
C MET A 6 4.47 14.19 5.94
N VAL A 7 3.93 15.41 6.06
CA VAL A 7 4.71 16.58 6.49
C VAL A 7 5.28 16.38 7.89
N GLY A 8 4.50 15.81 8.82
CA GLY A 8 4.97 15.51 10.18
C GLY A 8 6.15 14.52 10.22
N ILE A 9 6.16 13.51 9.34
CA ILE A 9 7.27 12.56 9.23
C ILE A 9 8.48 13.23 8.57
N ILE A 10 8.29 13.94 7.47
CA ILE A 10 9.38 14.59 6.72
C ILE A 10 10.06 15.68 7.56
N ALA A 11 9.31 16.42 8.37
CA ALA A 11 9.86 17.46 9.23
C ALA A 11 10.88 16.92 10.26
N ARG A 12 10.79 15.63 10.62
CA ARG A 12 11.71 14.99 11.57
C ARG A 12 12.94 14.36 10.91
N LEU A 13 12.86 14.03 9.62
CA LEU A 13 13.99 13.46 8.86
C LEU A 13 15.29 14.28 8.98
N PRO A 14 15.33 15.61 8.76
CA PRO A 14 16.60 16.34 8.80
C PRO A 14 17.25 16.29 10.19
N PHE A 15 16.45 16.32 11.25
CA PHE A 15 16.97 16.18 12.61
C PHE A 15 17.52 14.76 12.85
N SER A 16 16.82 13.72 12.40
CA SER A 16 17.27 12.33 12.53
C SER A 16 18.56 12.07 11.75
N PHE A 17 18.71 12.61 10.54
CA PHE A 17 19.96 12.47 9.76
C PHE A 17 21.15 13.14 10.44
N VAL A 18 20.94 14.33 11.00
CA VAL A 18 22.00 15.05 11.70
C VAL A 18 22.38 14.33 13.00
N ALA A 19 21.40 13.85 13.77
CA ALA A 19 21.64 13.08 14.98
C ALA A 19 22.42 11.78 14.70
N GLU A 20 22.07 11.06 13.63
CA GLU A 20 22.77 9.83 13.23
C GLU A 20 24.19 10.11 12.71
N PHE A 21 24.37 11.21 11.98
CA PHE A 21 25.70 11.63 11.54
C PHE A 21 26.61 11.94 12.73
N PHE A 22 26.13 12.70 13.72
CA PHE A 22 26.91 12.98 14.92
C PHE A 22 27.16 11.71 15.76
N SER A 23 26.15 10.84 15.94
CA SER A 23 26.30 9.61 16.71
C SER A 23 27.35 8.66 16.12
N LYS A 24 27.43 8.54 14.79
CA LYS A 24 28.39 7.66 14.09
C LYS A 24 29.77 8.27 13.90
N VAL A 25 29.89 9.60 13.92
CA VAL A 25 31.17 10.33 13.77
C VAL A 25 31.88 10.53 15.11
N GLU A 26 31.13 10.75 16.20
CA GLU A 26 31.69 11.08 17.52
C GLU A 26 31.85 9.85 18.43
N GLN A 27 31.02 8.82 18.28
CA GLN A 27 31.06 7.59 19.07
C GLN A 27 31.74 6.44 18.30
N ALA A 28 32.77 5.84 18.89
CA ALA A 28 33.61 4.79 18.32
C ALA A 28 32.89 3.43 18.14
N GLY A 29 31.90 3.36 17.24
CA GLY A 29 31.11 2.14 17.00
C GLY A 29 30.98 1.67 15.55
N GLY A 30 31.48 2.43 14.57
CA GLY A 30 31.41 1.94 13.18
C GLY A 30 32.04 2.78 12.07
N GLY A 31 32.41 4.03 12.36
CA GLY A 31 33.04 4.93 11.40
C GLY A 31 32.13 5.31 10.22
N LEU A 32 32.66 6.15 9.33
CA LEU A 32 31.97 6.61 8.12
C LEU A 32 31.50 5.46 7.20
N VAL A 33 32.10 4.28 7.32
CA VAL A 33 31.78 3.09 6.51
C VAL A 33 30.42 2.51 6.88
N ILE A 34 30.09 2.35 8.17
CA ILE A 34 28.79 1.82 8.60
C ILE A 34 27.65 2.79 8.27
N PHE A 35 27.89 4.10 8.41
CA PHE A 35 26.93 5.13 7.99
C PHE A 35 26.64 5.06 6.47
N LEU A 36 27.68 4.86 5.64
CA LEU A 36 27.49 4.75 4.20
C LEU A 36 26.69 3.49 3.82
N ILE A 37 26.95 2.35 4.47
CA ILE A 37 26.18 1.11 4.27
C ILE A 37 24.71 1.31 4.63
N GLU A 38 24.43 1.98 5.75
CA GLU A 38 23.06 2.28 6.19
C GLU A 38 22.33 3.20 5.19
N MET A 39 22.99 4.24 4.68
CA MET A 39 22.44 5.11 3.64
C MET A 39 22.12 4.36 2.34
N VAL A 40 23.00 3.43 1.93
CA VAL A 40 22.76 2.57 0.77
C VAL A 40 21.58 1.64 1.02
N PHE A 41 21.46 1.08 2.21
CA PHE A 41 20.34 0.23 2.60
C PHE A 41 19.02 1.00 2.61
N LEU A 42 18.99 2.21 3.16
CA LEU A 42 17.83 3.12 3.11
C LEU A 42 17.40 3.37 1.66
N LEU A 43 18.35 3.68 0.77
CA LEU A 43 18.09 3.91 -0.64
C LEU A 43 17.50 2.65 -1.31
N LEU A 44 18.05 1.47 -1.00
CA LEU A 44 17.54 0.19 -1.51
C LEU A 44 16.09 -0.03 -1.08
N VAL A 45 15.76 0.20 0.19
CA VAL A 45 14.39 0.07 0.70
C VAL A 45 13.45 1.06 0.01
N ILE A 46 13.89 2.29 -0.24
CA ILE A 46 13.11 3.30 -0.98
C ILE A 46 12.82 2.81 -2.41
N VAL A 47 13.84 2.36 -3.13
CA VAL A 47 13.68 1.87 -4.52
C VAL A 47 12.75 0.67 -4.56
N LEU A 48 12.92 -0.29 -3.65
CA LEU A 48 12.08 -1.49 -3.56
C LEU A 48 10.62 -1.12 -3.25
N SER A 49 10.39 -0.18 -2.33
CA SER A 49 9.07 0.34 -2.02
C SER A 49 8.41 1.01 -3.23
N ILE A 50 9.16 1.83 -3.98
CA ILE A 50 8.68 2.46 -5.22
C ILE A 50 8.30 1.40 -6.26
N LEU A 51 9.12 0.38 -6.46
CA LEU A 51 8.84 -0.71 -7.40
C LEU A 51 7.58 -1.49 -7.03
N LEU A 52 7.36 -1.77 -5.74
CA LEU A 52 6.14 -2.42 -5.27
C LEU A 52 4.89 -1.56 -5.48
N VAL A 53 4.98 -0.25 -5.22
CA VAL A 53 3.85 0.67 -5.37
C VAL A 53 3.51 0.94 -6.84
N GLN A 54 4.53 1.01 -7.71
CA GLN A 54 4.34 1.21 -9.14
C GLN A 54 4.00 -0.08 -9.91
N GLY A 55 4.15 -1.24 -9.25
CA GLY A 55 3.73 -2.53 -9.77
C GLY A 55 2.24 -2.51 -10.14
N THR A 56 1.95 -2.62 -11.44
CA THR A 56 0.58 -2.70 -11.96
C THR A 56 0.41 -3.93 -12.84
N ARG A 57 -0.61 -4.72 -12.56
CA ARG A 57 -1.08 -5.81 -13.42
C ARG A 57 -2.03 -5.22 -14.45
N ARG A 58 -1.63 -5.26 -15.73
CA ARG A 58 -2.41 -4.69 -16.84
C ARG A 58 -3.33 -5.74 -17.43
N ILE A 59 -4.65 -5.57 -17.27
CA ILE A 59 -5.64 -6.43 -17.92
C ILE A 59 -6.03 -5.78 -19.26
N PRO A 60 -5.81 -6.43 -20.42
CA PRO A 60 -6.18 -5.86 -21.71
C PRO A 60 -7.71 -5.84 -21.87
N VAL A 61 -8.22 -4.70 -22.30
CA VAL A 61 -9.63 -4.46 -22.60
C VAL A 61 -9.74 -4.03 -24.06
N GLN A 62 -10.79 -4.50 -24.71
CA GLN A 62 -11.17 -4.06 -26.04
C GLN A 62 -12.51 -3.36 -25.94
N VAL A 63 -12.63 -2.16 -26.52
CA VAL A 63 -13.92 -1.51 -26.70
C VAL A 63 -14.56 -2.10 -27.94
N ALA A 64 -15.78 -2.60 -27.82
CA ALA A 64 -16.60 -2.95 -28.97
C ALA A 64 -16.87 -1.66 -29.75
N ARG A 65 -16.14 -1.43 -30.84
CA ARG A 65 -16.53 -0.38 -31.79
C ARG A 65 -17.94 -0.71 -32.27
N ALA A 66 -18.87 0.23 -32.11
CA ALA A 66 -20.11 0.21 -32.87
C ALA A 66 -19.73 0.03 -34.35
N ALA A 67 -20.33 -0.95 -35.02
CA ALA A 67 -20.09 -1.21 -36.42
C ALA A 67 -20.49 0.03 -37.23
N ILE A 68 -19.52 0.88 -37.58
CA ILE A 68 -19.74 1.96 -38.53
C ILE A 68 -19.93 1.27 -39.88
N SER A 69 -21.19 1.28 -40.31
CA SER A 69 -21.66 0.84 -41.61
C SER A 69 -20.78 1.39 -42.73
N GLY A 70 -20.29 0.49 -43.58
CA GLY A 70 -19.86 0.82 -44.93
C GLY A 70 -18.48 1.45 -45.05
N ARG A 71 -17.53 0.62 -45.48
CA ARG A 71 -16.17 0.91 -45.96
C ARG A 71 -15.09 0.95 -44.88
N GLN A 72 -14.26 -0.09 -44.96
CA GLN A 72 -12.91 -0.10 -44.42
C GLN A 72 -12.81 0.01 -42.90
N ALA A 73 -13.35 -1.01 -42.23
CA ALA A 73 -12.76 -1.46 -40.98
C ALA A 73 -11.39 -2.10 -41.28
N LEU A 74 -10.39 -1.28 -41.65
CA LEU A 74 -9.01 -1.71 -41.52
C LEU A 74 -8.80 -2.08 -40.04
N PRO A 75 -8.14 -3.20 -39.72
CA PRO A 75 -7.70 -3.52 -38.37
C PRO A 75 -6.52 -2.60 -37.98
N GLN A 76 -6.74 -1.29 -37.97
CA GLN A 76 -5.77 -0.29 -37.57
C GLN A 76 -6.10 0.17 -36.15
N GLY A 77 -5.43 -0.47 -35.19
CA GLY A 77 -4.89 0.22 -34.02
C GLY A 77 -5.91 0.90 -33.09
N GLY A 78 -6.95 0.20 -32.64
CA GLY A 78 -7.58 0.61 -31.39
C GLY A 78 -6.53 0.45 -30.28
N THR A 79 -5.99 1.55 -29.77
CA THR A 79 -5.03 1.57 -28.65
C THR A 79 -5.45 0.53 -27.63
N ARG A 80 -4.61 -0.49 -27.40
CA ARG A 80 -4.88 -1.55 -26.42
C ARG A 80 -5.12 -0.87 -25.08
N GLN A 81 -6.38 -0.64 -24.73
CA GLN A 81 -6.74 -0.04 -23.46
C GLN A 81 -6.58 -1.13 -22.42
N TYR A 82 -5.98 -0.81 -21.29
CA TYR A 82 -5.83 -1.76 -20.19
C TYR A 82 -6.36 -1.14 -18.93
N ILE A 83 -6.94 -1.97 -18.07
CA ILE A 83 -7.26 -1.58 -16.70
C ILE A 83 -6.01 -1.89 -15.87
N PRO A 84 -5.31 -0.88 -15.33
CA PRO A 84 -4.20 -1.11 -14.43
C PRO A 84 -4.75 -1.48 -13.05
N LEU A 85 -4.54 -2.72 -12.63
CA LEU A 85 -4.75 -3.13 -11.24
C LEU A 85 -3.43 -2.95 -10.50
N LYS A 86 -3.38 -2.08 -9.49
CA LYS A 86 -2.19 -1.88 -8.66
C LYS A 86 -2.00 -3.09 -7.76
N VAL A 87 -0.76 -3.53 -7.57
CA VAL A 87 -0.40 -4.62 -6.65
C VAL A 87 -0.71 -4.23 -5.20
N ASN A 88 -0.48 -2.97 -4.84
CA ASN A 88 -0.96 -2.39 -3.59
C ASN A 88 -1.99 -1.29 -3.88
N ALA A 89 -3.26 -1.67 -3.89
CA ALA A 89 -4.37 -0.72 -4.05
C ALA A 89 -4.72 0.01 -2.74
N ALA A 90 -4.32 -0.55 -1.59
CA ALA A 90 -4.70 -0.05 -0.28
C ALA A 90 -3.91 1.21 0.15
N GLY A 91 -2.71 1.40 -0.43
CA GLY A 91 -1.87 2.55 -0.16
C GLY A 91 -1.45 2.61 1.32
N VAL A 92 -1.54 3.80 1.92
CA VAL A 92 -1.04 4.08 3.29
C VAL A 92 -2.15 3.96 4.35
N MET A 93 -3.42 3.92 3.94
CA MET A 93 -4.55 4.02 4.87
C MET A 93 -4.64 2.86 5.88
N PRO A 94 -4.45 1.58 5.49
CA PRO A 94 -4.47 0.47 6.45
C PRO A 94 -3.46 0.60 7.59
N ILE A 95 -2.24 1.04 7.26
CA ILE A 95 -1.15 1.21 8.23
C ILE A 95 -1.50 2.30 9.23
N ILE A 96 -2.10 3.40 8.77
CA ILE A 96 -2.55 4.50 9.64
C ILE A 96 -3.61 4.01 10.63
N PHE A 97 -4.58 3.21 10.18
CA PHE A 97 -5.60 2.65 11.08
C PHE A 97 -5.02 1.66 12.10
N ALA A 98 -4.12 0.78 11.65
CA ALA A 98 -3.42 -0.13 12.55
C ALA A 98 -2.66 0.64 13.65
N GLN A 99 -1.96 1.70 13.29
CA GLN A 99 -1.22 2.53 14.24
C GLN A 99 -2.14 3.31 15.19
N ALA A 100 -3.27 3.82 14.70
CA ALA A 100 -4.25 4.50 15.55
C ALA A 100 -4.84 3.58 16.62
N ILE A 101 -5.10 2.31 16.28
CA ILE A 101 -5.58 1.30 17.25
C ILE A 101 -4.49 0.97 18.28
N MET A 102 -3.25 0.78 17.83
CA MET A 102 -2.12 0.51 18.73
C MET A 102 -1.80 1.68 19.69
N PHE A 103 -2.26 2.90 19.38
CA PHE A 103 -2.11 4.05 20.26
C PHE A 103 -3.04 4.00 21.49
N VAL A 104 -4.17 3.29 21.41
CA VAL A 104 -5.16 3.22 22.49
C VAL A 104 -4.62 2.50 23.74
N PRO A 105 -4.01 1.29 23.65
CA PRO A 105 -3.43 0.66 24.84
C PRO A 105 -2.25 1.43 25.43
N ILE A 106 -1.42 2.05 24.60
CA ILE A 106 -0.26 2.86 25.04
C ILE A 106 -0.73 4.04 25.87
N THR A 107 -1.73 4.78 25.38
CA THR A 107 -2.27 5.94 26.10
C THR A 107 -2.93 5.52 27.41
N LEU A 108 -3.80 4.50 27.39
CA LEU A 108 -4.45 3.99 28.61
C LEU A 108 -3.44 3.45 29.64
N GLY A 109 -2.35 2.84 29.17
CA GLY A 109 -1.27 2.37 30.03
C GLY A 109 -0.43 3.47 30.64
N GLY A 110 -0.17 4.55 29.89
CA GLY A 110 0.50 5.73 30.41
C GLY A 110 -0.26 6.43 31.53
N PHE A 111 -1.60 6.28 31.56
CA PHE A 111 -2.44 6.79 32.65
C PHE A 111 -2.56 5.82 33.84
N ALA A 112 -2.26 4.53 33.67
CA ALA A 112 -2.53 3.49 34.67
C ALA A 112 -1.45 3.35 35.76
N GLY A 113 -0.25 3.94 35.60
CA GLY A 113 0.85 3.81 36.58
C GLY A 113 1.29 2.37 36.84
N GLU A 114 2.08 2.13 37.91
CA GLU A 114 2.69 0.82 38.30
C GLU A 114 1.70 -0.36 38.48
N GLY A 115 0.38 -0.13 38.39
CA GLY A 115 -0.66 -1.18 38.40
C GLY A 115 -1.10 -1.67 37.01
N ALA A 116 -0.40 -1.27 35.94
CA ALA A 116 -0.71 -1.68 34.58
C ALA A 116 -0.64 -3.21 34.43
N SER A 117 -1.75 -3.82 33.97
CA SER A 117 -1.81 -5.24 33.62
C SER A 117 -0.65 -5.63 32.71
N TRP A 118 -0.14 -6.87 32.81
CA TRP A 118 0.92 -7.40 31.93
C TRP A 118 0.64 -7.15 30.44
N PHE A 119 -0.65 -7.10 30.07
CA PHE A 119 -1.14 -6.75 28.74
C PHE A 119 -0.79 -5.31 28.32
N VAL A 120 -0.87 -4.37 29.24
CA VAL A 120 -0.59 -2.96 28.98
C VAL A 120 0.92 -2.73 28.85
N THR A 121 1.73 -3.35 29.71
CA THR A 121 3.20 -3.26 29.65
C THR A 121 3.75 -3.88 28.37
N ALA A 122 3.24 -5.06 27.97
CA ALA A 122 3.66 -5.75 26.75
C ALA A 122 3.31 -4.99 25.44
N PHE A 123 2.29 -4.13 25.49
CA PHE A 123 1.86 -3.31 24.36
C PHE A 123 2.33 -1.85 24.43
N SER A 124 2.91 -1.43 25.56
CA SER A 124 3.56 -0.12 25.71
C SER A 124 4.97 -0.07 25.12
N ASP A 125 5.64 -1.22 24.98
CA ASP A 125 6.96 -1.33 24.39
C ASP A 125 6.86 -1.50 22.86
N PHE A 126 7.27 -0.47 22.11
CA PHE A 126 7.29 -0.51 20.65
C PHE A 126 8.27 -1.57 20.10
N THR A 127 9.31 -1.89 20.85
CA THR A 127 10.30 -2.91 20.48
C THR A 127 9.89 -4.32 20.92
N GLY A 128 8.82 -4.42 21.70
CA GLY A 128 8.31 -5.67 22.22
C GLY A 128 7.84 -6.62 21.11
N PHE A 129 8.10 -7.92 21.31
CA PHE A 129 7.69 -8.97 20.39
C PHE A 129 6.17 -9.00 20.18
N TRP A 130 5.39 -8.87 21.26
CA TRP A 130 3.93 -8.89 21.23
C TRP A 130 3.33 -7.68 20.50
N TYR A 131 3.92 -6.50 20.69
CA TYR A 131 3.54 -5.29 19.96
C TYR A 131 3.75 -5.50 18.46
N ASN A 132 4.94 -5.94 18.05
CA ASN A 132 5.30 -6.09 16.64
C ASN A 132 4.47 -7.16 15.93
N ILE A 133 4.19 -8.30 16.59
CA ILE A 133 3.30 -9.34 16.03
C ILE A 133 1.88 -8.81 15.85
N THR A 134 1.34 -8.16 16.88
CA THR A 134 -0.04 -7.67 16.82
C THR A 134 -0.16 -6.57 15.76
N PHE A 135 0.81 -5.66 15.69
CA PHE A 135 0.88 -4.62 14.68
C PHE A 135 1.00 -5.20 13.26
N PHE A 136 1.86 -6.18 13.05
CA PHE A 136 1.98 -6.89 11.78
C PHE A 136 0.65 -7.54 11.35
N LEU A 137 -0.02 -8.24 12.26
CA LEU A 137 -1.28 -8.90 11.99
C LEU A 137 -2.40 -7.90 11.69
N LEU A 138 -2.48 -6.80 12.44
CA LEU A 138 -3.40 -5.69 12.19
C LEU A 138 -3.19 -5.10 10.80
N ILE A 139 -1.94 -4.85 10.39
CA ILE A 139 -1.64 -4.32 9.05
C ILE A 139 -2.18 -5.25 7.96
N ILE A 140 -1.97 -6.57 8.08
CA ILE A 140 -2.46 -7.53 7.09
C ILE A 140 -3.99 -7.50 7.01
N ILE A 141 -4.67 -7.58 8.16
CA ILE A 141 -6.13 -7.59 8.22
C ILE A 141 -6.70 -6.31 7.61
N PHE A 142 -6.21 -5.14 8.03
CA PHE A 142 -6.70 -3.86 7.50
C PHE A 142 -6.37 -3.68 6.03
N THR A 143 -5.24 -4.19 5.56
CA THR A 143 -4.87 -4.09 4.14
C THR A 143 -5.82 -4.91 3.28
N TYR A 144 -6.15 -6.13 3.70
CA TYR A 144 -7.12 -6.97 3.01
C TYR A 144 -8.54 -6.37 3.06
N PHE A 145 -8.98 -5.97 4.25
CA PHE A 145 -10.31 -5.37 4.44
C PHE A 145 -10.49 -4.08 3.65
N TYR A 146 -9.48 -3.19 3.65
CA TYR A 146 -9.54 -1.95 2.90
C TYR A 146 -9.51 -2.18 1.38
N THR A 147 -8.72 -3.14 0.91
CA THR A 147 -8.68 -3.52 -0.52
C THR A 147 -10.05 -4.05 -0.97
N ALA A 148 -10.67 -4.93 -0.19
CA ALA A 148 -11.98 -5.52 -0.50
C ALA A 148 -13.12 -4.49 -0.51
N ILE A 149 -13.05 -3.45 0.33
CA ILE A 149 -14.06 -2.37 0.34
C ILE A 149 -13.87 -1.39 -0.81
N THR A 150 -12.62 -1.03 -1.10
CA THR A 150 -12.32 0.00 -2.11
C THR A 150 -12.46 -0.51 -3.52
N ILE A 151 -12.18 -1.78 -3.76
CA ILE A 151 -12.30 -2.39 -5.08
C ILE A 151 -13.56 -3.26 -5.11
N ASN A 152 -14.53 -2.86 -5.93
CA ASN A 152 -15.73 -3.64 -6.17
C ASN A 152 -15.69 -4.23 -7.60
N PRO A 153 -15.34 -5.52 -7.77
CA PRO A 153 -15.26 -6.16 -9.08
C PRO A 153 -16.57 -6.12 -9.87
N ASN A 154 -17.72 -6.16 -9.17
CA ASN A 154 -19.03 -6.12 -9.81
C ASN A 154 -19.31 -4.76 -10.45
N GLN A 155 -19.03 -3.67 -9.73
CA GLN A 155 -19.18 -2.31 -10.26
C GLN A 155 -18.22 -2.07 -11.43
N MET A 156 -16.97 -2.53 -11.31
CA MET A 156 -16.00 -2.44 -12.41
C MET A 156 -16.48 -3.19 -13.67
N ALA A 157 -17.07 -4.37 -13.51
CA ALA A 157 -17.61 -5.15 -14.62
C ALA A 157 -18.87 -4.49 -15.25
N GLU A 158 -19.73 -3.87 -14.46
CA GLU A 158 -20.88 -3.11 -14.96
C GLU A 158 -20.44 -1.85 -15.72
N ASP A 159 -19.47 -1.10 -15.19
CA ASP A 159 -18.90 0.07 -15.86
C ASP A 159 -18.22 -0.32 -17.17
N MET A 160 -17.52 -1.46 -17.21
CA MET A 160 -16.97 -2.00 -18.47
C MET A 160 -18.08 -2.29 -19.48
N LYS A 161 -19.16 -2.97 -19.06
CA LYS A 161 -20.30 -3.27 -19.92
C LYS A 161 -20.99 -1.99 -20.42
N ARG A 162 -21.15 -0.98 -19.56
CA ARG A 162 -21.78 0.31 -19.89
C ARG A 162 -20.94 1.14 -20.86
N ASN A 163 -19.61 1.09 -20.73
CA ASN A 163 -18.67 1.77 -21.61
C ASN A 163 -18.36 0.99 -22.90
N GLY A 164 -19.03 -0.14 -23.15
CA GLY A 164 -18.81 -0.99 -24.31
C GLY A 164 -17.46 -1.72 -24.31
N GLY A 165 -16.76 -1.75 -23.17
CA GLY A 165 -15.50 -2.46 -22.97
C GLY A 165 -15.71 -3.91 -22.57
N PHE A 166 -14.92 -4.82 -23.14
CA PHE A 166 -14.91 -6.24 -22.75
C PHE A 166 -13.48 -6.77 -22.68
N ILE A 167 -13.26 -7.75 -21.79
CA ILE A 167 -12.00 -8.48 -21.72
C ILE A 167 -12.04 -9.58 -22.79
N PRO A 168 -11.07 -9.66 -23.72
CA PRO A 168 -11.03 -10.73 -24.71
C PRO A 168 -11.04 -12.11 -24.04
N GLY A 169 -11.95 -12.99 -24.45
CA GLY A 169 -12.08 -14.34 -23.91
C GLY A 169 -13.01 -14.48 -22.69
N VAL A 170 -13.54 -13.39 -22.12
CA VAL A 170 -14.47 -13.43 -20.98
C VAL A 170 -15.80 -12.75 -21.35
N LYS A 171 -16.93 -13.41 -21.07
CA LYS A 171 -18.25 -12.83 -21.34
C LYS A 171 -18.50 -11.58 -20.46
N PRO A 172 -18.97 -10.46 -21.04
CA PRO A 172 -19.29 -9.24 -20.28
C PRO A 172 -20.33 -9.50 -19.18
N GLY A 173 -20.16 -8.85 -18.02
CA GLY A 173 -21.04 -8.99 -16.85
C GLY A 173 -20.43 -9.88 -15.76
N ARG A 174 -21.21 -10.80 -15.19
CA ARG A 174 -20.80 -11.59 -14.01
C ARG A 174 -19.50 -12.37 -14.19
N LYS A 175 -19.25 -12.90 -15.39
CA LYS A 175 -18.00 -13.61 -15.71
C LYS A 175 -16.78 -12.70 -15.73
N THR A 176 -16.97 -11.41 -16.07
CA THR A 176 -15.91 -10.39 -16.00
C THR A 176 -15.59 -10.05 -14.54
N ALA A 177 -16.60 -9.91 -13.68
CA ALA A 177 -16.42 -9.69 -12.25
C ALA A 177 -15.68 -10.86 -11.58
N GLU A 178 -16.11 -12.11 -11.84
CA GLU A 178 -15.45 -13.33 -11.33
C GLU A 178 -13.98 -13.42 -11.78
N TYR A 179 -13.67 -13.01 -13.02
CA TYR A 179 -12.30 -12.99 -13.53
C TYR A 179 -11.44 -11.93 -12.85
N ILE A 180 -11.99 -10.75 -12.59
CA ILE A 180 -11.30 -9.67 -11.87
C ILE A 180 -11.07 -10.07 -10.41
N ASP A 181 -12.06 -10.71 -9.78
CA ASP A 181 -11.98 -11.19 -8.39
C ASP A 181 -10.94 -12.30 -8.22
N THR A 182 -10.86 -13.25 -9.17
CA THR A 182 -9.81 -14.31 -9.16
C THR A 182 -8.40 -13.74 -9.33
N ILE A 183 -8.28 -12.54 -9.89
CA ILE A 183 -7.01 -11.88 -10.17
C ILE A 183 -6.49 -11.06 -8.99
N MET A 184 -7.39 -10.61 -8.11
CA MET A 184 -7.10 -9.86 -6.89
C MET A 184 -6.73 -10.80 -5.74
#